data_AF-A0A1L3J8S0-F1
#
_entry.id   AF-A0A1L3J8S0-F1
#
_cell.length_a   1.000
_cell.length_b   1.000
_cell.length_c   1.000
_cell.angle_alpha   90.00
_cell.angle_beta   90.00
_cell.angle_gamma   90.00
#
_symmetry.space_group_name_H-M   'P 1'
#
loop_
_entity.id
_entity.type
_entity.pdbx_description
1 polymer ?
#
loop_
_entity_poly.entity_id
_entity_poly.type
_entity_poly.pdbx_seq_one_letter_code
_entity_poly.pdbx_strand_id
1 'polypeptide(L)' 'MTIDRTLSFELSNDGDEIDIHFNEAGLDDCISILQQAKMPGFRHEHLMTHSWGGEELTEEVQCENAKLIHKVTIHKWK' A
#
# COMPACT_ATOMS: atom_id res chain seq x y z
N MET A 1 -15.82 -2.09 17.17
CA MET A 1 -15.76 -1.06 16.12
C MET A 1 -14.61 -1.47 15.23
N THR A 2 -14.90 -2.00 14.05
CA THR A 2 -13.88 -2.16 13.02
C THR A 2 -13.43 -0.76 12.68
N ILE A 3 -12.16 -0.43 12.93
CA ILE A 3 -11.60 0.84 12.48
C ILE A 3 -11.71 0.79 10.96
N ASP A 4 -12.47 1.73 10.41
CA ASP A 4 -12.57 1.93 8.97
C ASP A 4 -11.17 2.32 8.48
N ARG A 5 -10.51 1.44 7.72
CA ARG A 5 -9.12 1.57 7.27
C ARG A 5 -9.06 1.22 5.80
N THR A 6 -8.48 2.11 5.00
CA THR A 6 -8.23 1.89 3.57
C THR A 6 -6.79 2.28 3.27
N LEU A 7 -6.01 1.36 2.71
CA LEU A 7 -4.70 1.62 2.10
C LEU A 7 -4.51 0.60 0.98
N SER A 8 -4.91 0.95 -0.24
CA SER A 8 -4.77 0.08 -1.43
C SER A 8 -3.90 0.75 -2.49
N PHE A 9 -3.31 -0.09 -3.33
CA PHE A 9 -2.61 0.32 -4.54
C PHE A 9 -3.31 -0.32 -5.72
N GLU A 10 -3.66 0.48 -6.70
CA GLU A 10 -4.41 0.07 -7.86
C GLU A 10 -3.65 0.49 -9.12
N LEU A 11 -3.62 -0.40 -10.11
CA LEU A 11 -3.08 -0.09 -11.43
C LEU A 11 -4.24 0.41 -12.30
N SER A 12 -4.02 1.53 -12.98
CA SER A 12 -4.96 2.05 -13.97
C SER A 12 -5.24 1.02 -15.06
N ASN A 13 -6.38 1.16 -15.74
CA ASN A 13 -6.81 0.20 -16.76
C ASN A 13 -5.84 0.12 -17.96
N ASP A 14 -5.13 1.20 -18.29
CA ASP A 14 -4.09 1.22 -19.32
C ASP A 14 -2.74 0.66 -18.84
N GLY A 15 -2.56 0.50 -17.52
CA GLY A 15 -1.36 -0.08 -16.93
C GLY A 15 -0.21 0.89 -16.69
N ASP A 16 -0.42 2.19 -16.91
CA ASP A 16 0.64 3.20 -16.89
C ASP A 16 0.66 4.05 -15.60
N GLU A 17 -0.42 4.02 -14.80
CA GLU A 17 -0.55 4.80 -13.58
C GLU A 17 -0.79 3.89 -12.36
N ILE A 18 -0.25 4.31 -11.22
CA ILE A 18 -0.51 3.70 -9.92
C ILE A 18 -1.31 4.69 -9.10
N ASP A 19 -2.51 4.29 -8.74
CA ASP A 19 -3.34 4.99 -7.79
C ASP A 19 -3.07 4.47 -6.38
N ILE A 20 -2.94 5.39 -5.43
CA ILE A 20 -2.81 5.08 -4.00
C ILE A 20 -4.06 5.62 -3.33
N HIS A 21 -4.86 4.73 -2.74
CA HIS A 21 -6.09 5.12 -2.06
C HIS A 21 -5.93 4.93 -0.56
N PHE A 22 -6.32 5.93 0.20
CA PHE A 22 -6.35 5.83 1.65
C PHE A 22 -7.45 6.69 2.27
N ASN A 23 -7.89 6.26 3.46
CA ASN A 23 -8.62 7.12 4.39
C ASN A 23 -7.64 7.66 5.47
N GLU A 24 -8.13 8.35 6.49
CA GLU A 24 -7.26 8.96 7.52
C GLU A 24 -6.38 7.92 8.23
N ALA A 25 -6.97 6.79 8.67
CA ALA A 25 -6.22 5.72 9.32
C ALA A 25 -5.17 5.07 8.39
N GLY A 26 -5.51 4.86 7.12
CA GLY A 26 -4.55 4.31 6.16
C GLY A 26 -3.46 5.29 5.73
N LEU A 27 -3.72 6.60 5.77
CA LEU A 27 -2.70 7.62 5.55
C LEU A 27 -1.65 7.57 6.67
N ASP A 28 -2.10 7.45 7.93
CA ASP A 28 -1.20 7.32 9.08
C ASP A 28 -0.31 6.07 8.96
N ASP A 29 -0.88 4.93 8.54
CA ASP A 29 -0.13 3.71 8.27
C ASP A 29 0.91 3.91 7.15
N CYS A 30 0.49 4.52 6.04
CA CYS A 30 1.36 4.80 4.89
C CYS A 30 2.55 5.68 5.32
N ILE A 31 2.30 6.74 6.08
CA ILE A 31 3.34 7.61 6.63
C ILE A 31 4.26 6.83 7.56
N SER A 32 3.72 6.02 8.46
CA SER A 32 4.49 5.19 9.40
C SER A 32 5.45 4.25 8.66
N ILE A 33 4.95 3.54 7.65
CA ILE A 33 5.73 2.65 6.79
C ILE A 33 6.87 3.42 6.10
N LEU A 34 6.57 4.58 5.51
CA LEU A 34 7.60 5.40 4.84
C LEU A 34 8.61 6.00 5.83
N GLN A 35 8.21 6.29 7.06
CA GLN A 35 9.14 6.74 8.10
C GLN A 35 10.14 5.65 8.48
N GLN A 36 9.76 4.37 8.47
CA GLN A 36 10.69 3.26 8.69
C GLN A 36 11.81 3.23 7.65
N ALA A 37 11.54 3.66 6.41
CA ALA A 37 12.58 3.78 5.38
C ALA A 37 13.70 4.77 5.75
N LYS A 38 13.49 5.69 6.70
CA LYS A 38 14.55 6.59 7.18
C LYS A 38 15.56 5.88 8.08
N MET A 39 15.20 4.73 8.67
CA MET A 39 16.06 4.03 9.62
C MET A 39 17.37 3.56 9.00
N PRO A 40 18.49 3.58 9.77
CA PRO A 40 19.74 2.97 9.34
C PRO A 40 19.55 1.48 9.04
N GLY A 41 20.06 1.02 7.90
CA GLY A 41 20.01 -0.39 7.50
C GLY A 41 18.76 -0.82 6.73
N PHE A 42 17.73 0.03 6.61
CA PHE A 42 16.58 -0.25 5.74
C PHE A 42 17.04 -0.44 4.28
N ARG A 43 16.60 -1.54 3.65
CA ARG A 43 16.90 -1.85 2.24
C ARG A 43 15.63 -1.90 1.40
N HIS A 44 14.68 -2.70 1.84
CA HIS A 44 13.37 -2.79 1.24
C HIS A 44 12.36 -3.32 2.26
N GLU A 45 11.09 -3.09 1.99
CA GLU A 45 9.96 -3.68 2.72
C GLU A 45 8.90 -4.17 1.73
N HIS A 46 8.24 -5.27 2.06
CA HIS A 46 7.14 -5.81 1.28
C HIS A 46 5.82 -5.53 1.99
N LEU A 47 4.96 -4.75 1.35
CA LEU A 47 3.58 -4.53 1.79
C LEU A 47 2.70 -5.49 1.00
N MET A 48 1.87 -6.26 1.70
CA MET A 48 0.96 -7.20 1.04
C MET A 48 -0.47 -7.08 1.58
N THR A 49 -1.42 -7.54 0.77
CA THR A 49 -2.80 -7.70 1.22
C THR A 49 -3.00 -9.04 1.94
N HIS A 50 -4.14 -9.18 2.62
CA HIS A 50 -4.48 -10.38 3.41
C HIS A 50 -4.44 -11.68 2.60
N SER A 51 -4.99 -11.69 1.39
CA SER A 51 -4.98 -12.85 0.47
C SER A 51 -3.57 -13.27 0.03
N TRP A 52 -2.57 -12.39 0.20
CA TRP A 52 -1.15 -12.66 -0.06
C TRP A 52 -0.32 -12.81 1.22
N GLY A 53 -0.99 -12.84 2.39
CA GLY A 53 -0.37 -13.11 3.68
C GLY A 53 0.24 -11.89 4.39
N GLY A 54 -0.09 -10.67 3.96
CA GLY A 54 0.25 -9.44 4.68
C GLY A 54 -0.97 -8.78 5.33
N GLU A 55 -0.73 -7.75 6.13
CA GLU A 55 -1.81 -6.96 6.75
C GLU A 55 -1.65 -5.46 6.46
N GLU A 56 -0.61 -5.08 5.72
CA GLU A 56 -0.24 -3.68 5.50
C GLU A 56 -1.22 -3.00 4.53
N LEU A 57 -1.67 -3.73 3.50
CA LEU A 57 -2.56 -3.23 2.45
C LEU A 57 -3.98 -3.80 2.57
N THR A 58 -4.97 -3.03 2.12
CA THR A 58 -6.37 -3.43 2.06
C THR A 58 -6.76 -3.96 0.69
N GLU A 59 -7.84 -4.75 0.64
CA GLU A 59 -8.26 -5.48 -0.58
C GLU A 59 -9.48 -4.88 -1.28
N GLU A 60 -10.08 -3.86 -0.70
CA GLU A 60 -11.21 -3.18 -1.28
C GLU A 60 -10.76 -2.27 -2.43
N VAL A 61 -11.29 -2.53 -3.63
CA VAL A 61 -11.04 -1.76 -4.85
C VAL A 61 -11.86 -0.47 -4.80
N GLN A 62 -11.21 0.67 -5.06
CA GLN A 62 -11.82 1.99 -4.99
C GLN A 62 -12.23 2.53 -6.37
N CYS A 63 -11.55 2.11 -7.44
CA CYS A 63 -11.83 2.55 -8.80
C CYS A 63 -12.45 1.45 -9.67
N GLU A 64 -13.54 1.78 -10.37
CA GLU A 64 -14.11 0.88 -11.37
C GLU A 64 -13.12 0.64 -12.52
N ASN A 65 -12.90 -0.64 -12.87
CA ASN A 65 -11.94 -1.10 -13.89
C ASN A 65 -10.45 -0.99 -13.53
N ALA A 66 -10.10 -0.64 -12.30
CA ALA A 66 -8.73 -0.71 -11.84
C ALA A 66 -8.34 -2.15 -11.46
N LYS A 67 -7.04 -2.44 -11.50
CA LYS A 67 -6.49 -3.73 -11.06
C LYS A 67 -5.80 -3.57 -9.72
N LEU A 68 -6.33 -4.22 -8.68
CA LEU A 68 -5.71 -4.26 -7.36
C LEU A 68 -4.29 -4.85 -7.41
N ILE A 69 -3.34 -4.18 -6.76
CA ILE A 69 -1.98 -4.63 -6.57
C ILE A 69 -1.84 -5.26 -5.17
N HIS A 70 -1.73 -6.58 -5.13
CA HIS A 70 -1.62 -7.33 -3.88
C HIS A 70 -0.26 -7.21 -3.17
N LYS A 71 0.78 -6.73 -3.86
CA LYS A 71 2.12 -6.56 -3.30
C LYS A 71 2.81 -5.31 -3.83
N VAL A 72 3.22 -4.45 -2.91
CA VAL A 72 4.07 -3.29 -3.18
C VAL A 72 5.42 -3.49 -2.48
N THR A 73 6.52 -3.21 -3.16
CA THR A 73 7.85 -3.25 -2.53
C THR A 73 8.45 -1.87 -2.49
N ILE A 74 8.75 -1.38 -1.29
CA ILE A 74 9.44 -0.11 -1.09
C ILE A 74 10.93 -0.41 -1.13
N HIS A 75 11.69 0.25 -2.01
CA HIS A 75 13.15 0.11 -2.08
C HIS A 75 13.83 1.41 -1.65
N LYS A 76 14.89 1.30 -0.84
CA LYS A 76 15.79 2.41 -0.52
C LYS A 76 17.12 2.23 -1.23
N TRP A 77 17.46 3.21 -2.06
CA TRP A 77 18.75 3.31 -2.74
C TRP A 77 19.64 4.34 -2.02
N LYS A 78 20.95 4.27 -2.27
CA LYS A 78 21.95 5.17 -1.67
C LYS A 78 22.12 6.43 -2.50
#